data_AF-A0A704DD59-F1
#
_entry.id   AF-A0A704DD59-F1
#
_cell.length_a   1.000
_cell.length_b   1.000
_cell.length_c   1.000
_cell.angle_alpha   90.00
_cell.angle_beta   90.00
_cell.angle_gamma   90.00
#
_symmetry.space_group_name_H-M   'P 1'
#
loop_
_entity.id
_entity.type
_entity.pdbx_description
1 polymer ?
#
loop_
_entity_poly.entity_id
_entity_poly.type
_entity_poly.pdbx_seq_one_letter_code
_entity_poly.pdbx_strand_id
1 'polypeptide(L)'
;MWLLDQWAERHIIEAQRKGEFDNLPGRGEPLILDDDSHVPAELRAGYRLLKNAGCLPPELEQRRDAIQLLDILNSIREDDPRYHQVSRQLSLLELKLRQAGLSTDFLHGGYAEKLLHKINDN
;
A
#
# COMPACT_ATOMS: atom_id res chain seq x y z
N MET A 1 4.50 15.42 -22.89
CA MET A 1 3.99 15.84 -21.57
C MET A 1 2.63 16.50 -21.78
N TRP A 2 1.61 16.13 -21.01
CA TRP A 2 0.24 16.61 -21.17
C TRP A 2 0.12 18.09 -20.75
N LEU A 3 -0.93 18.79 -21.18
CA LEU A 3 -1.13 20.22 -20.87
C LEU A 3 -1.22 20.48 -19.36
N LEU A 4 -1.82 19.54 -18.62
CA LEU A 4 -1.96 19.60 -17.16
C LEU A 4 -0.61 19.55 -16.45
N ASP A 5 0.32 18.73 -16.93
CA ASP A 5 1.66 18.60 -16.36
C ASP A 5 2.42 19.92 -16.46
N GLN A 6 2.34 20.60 -17.61
CA GLN A 6 3.00 21.90 -17.81
C GLN A 6 2.42 23.00 -16.92
N TRP A 7 1.11 22.93 -16.65
CA TRP A 7 0.43 23.91 -15.80
C TRP A 7 0.78 23.70 -14.33
N ALA A 8 0.79 22.45 -13.86
CA ALA A 8 1.25 22.08 -12.54
C ALA A 8 2.72 22.50 -12.32
N GLU A 9 3.60 22.19 -13.28
CA GLU A 9 5.02 22.53 -13.21
C GLU A 9 5.25 24.05 -13.07
N ARG A 10 4.54 24.85 -13.88
CA ARG A 10 4.60 26.31 -13.78
C ARG A 10 4.17 26.81 -12.41
N HIS A 11 3.08 26.28 -11.86
CA HIS A 11 2.61 26.66 -10.53
C HIS A 11 3.60 26.29 -9.43
N ILE A 12 4.21 25.11 -9.49
CA ILE A 12 5.23 24.67 -8.53
C ILE A 12 6.44 25.60 -8.58
N ILE A 13 6.95 25.91 -9.78
CA ILE A 13 8.10 26.81 -9.97
C ILE A 13 7.78 28.22 -9.46
N GLU A 14 6.56 28.71 -9.70
CA GLU A 14 6.14 30.02 -9.21
C GLU A 14 6.06 30.08 -7.68
N ALA A 15 5.51 29.05 -7.04
CA ALA A 15 5.47 28.92 -5.58
C ALA A 15 6.88 28.81 -4.97
N GLN A 16 7.80 28.08 -5.63
CA GLN A 16 9.21 28.03 -5.25
C GLN A 16 9.87 29.41 -5.33
N ARG A 17 9.66 30.15 -6.42
CA ARG A 17 10.21 31.51 -6.57
C ARG A 17 9.66 32.50 -5.53
N LYS A 18 8.42 32.30 -5.09
CA LYS A 18 7.78 33.07 -4.02
C LYS A 18 8.25 32.68 -2.61
N GLY A 19 9.05 31.62 -2.49
CA GLY A 19 9.50 31.11 -1.19
C GLY A 19 8.39 30.45 -0.37
N GLU A 20 7.29 30.03 -0.99
CA GLU A 20 6.15 29.42 -0.27
C GLU A 20 6.54 28.10 0.43
N PHE A 21 7.65 27.48 0.02
CA PHE A 21 8.20 26.28 0.65
C PHE A 21 9.25 26.55 1.74
N ASP A 22 9.72 27.79 1.91
CA ASP A 22 10.88 28.08 2.78
C ASP A 22 10.55 28.07 4.28
N ASN A 23 9.28 28.08 4.68
CA ASN A 23 8.87 28.02 6.09
C ASN A 23 7.57 27.22 6.27
N LEU A 24 7.52 26.00 5.71
CA LEU A 24 6.39 25.12 5.94
C LEU A 24 6.20 24.81 7.44
N PRO A 25 4.96 24.71 7.92
CA PRO A 25 4.69 24.31 9.30
C PRO A 25 5.34 22.94 9.58
N GLY A 26 6.07 22.83 10.69
CA GLY A 26 6.82 21.63 11.06
C GLY A 26 8.18 21.48 10.35
N ARG A 27 8.66 22.48 9.61
CA ARG A 27 10.00 22.43 8.98
C ARG A 27 11.09 22.33 10.05
N GLY A 28 11.81 21.20 10.05
CA GLY A 28 12.90 20.93 11.00
C GLY A 28 12.44 20.35 12.33
N GLU A 29 11.14 20.17 12.54
CA GLU A 29 10.61 19.49 13.72
C GLU A 29 10.53 17.96 13.50
N PRO A 30 10.61 17.15 14.56
CA PRO A 30 10.37 15.71 14.45
C PRO A 30 8.98 15.42 13.89
N LEU A 31 8.90 14.49 12.94
CA LEU A 31 7.62 14.02 12.40
C LEU A 31 6.77 13.38 13.51
N ILE A 32 5.49 13.72 13.54
CA ILE A 32 4.51 13.06 14.41
C ILE A 32 4.12 11.74 13.75
N LEU A 33 4.72 10.64 14.20
CA LEU A 33 4.50 9.29 13.63
C LEU A 33 3.16 8.66 14.07
N ASP A 34 2.54 9.22 15.12
CA ASP A 34 1.26 8.77 15.69
C ASP A 34 0.14 9.77 15.38
N ASP A 35 0.00 10.13 14.10
CA ASP A 35 -1.13 10.92 13.64
C ASP A 35 -2.41 10.06 13.63
N ASP A 36 -3.18 10.17 14.71
CA ASP A 36 -4.48 9.53 14.88
C ASP A 36 -5.64 10.48 14.54
N SER A 37 -5.41 11.52 13.74
CA SER A 37 -6.45 12.48 13.33
C SER A 37 -7.65 11.79 12.66
N HIS A 38 -7.42 10.68 11.97
CA HIS A 38 -8.45 9.85 11.33
C HIS A 38 -9.18 8.89 12.28
N VAL A 39 -8.76 8.79 13.55
CA VAL A 39 -9.35 7.87 14.54
C VAL A 39 -10.17 8.66 15.56
N PRO A 40 -11.42 8.26 15.86
CA PRO A 40 -12.22 8.83 16.93
C PRO A 40 -11.49 8.81 18.28
N ALA A 41 -11.63 9.87 19.07
CA ALA A 41 -10.83 10.09 20.29
C ALA A 41 -10.93 8.92 21.28
N GLU A 42 -12.11 8.31 21.38
CA GLU A 42 -12.42 7.21 22.28
C GLU A 42 -11.65 5.93 21.90
N LEU A 43 -11.31 5.76 20.62
CA LEU A 43 -10.68 4.56 20.09
C LEU A 43 -9.15 4.63 20.03
N ARG A 44 -8.57 5.84 20.07
CA ARG A 44 -7.11 6.06 19.90
C ARG A 44 -6.26 5.25 20.86
N ALA A 45 -6.64 5.22 22.14
CA ALA A 45 -5.90 4.48 23.16
C ALA A 45 -5.86 2.97 22.86
N GLY A 46 -6.99 2.41 22.41
CA GLY A 46 -7.09 1.00 22.03
C GLY A 46 -6.24 0.67 20.80
N TYR A 47 -6.35 1.48 19.73
CA TYR A 47 -5.56 1.30 18.52
C TYR A 47 -4.06 1.45 18.76
N ARG A 48 -3.63 2.42 19.59
CA ARG A 48 -2.21 2.56 19.98
C ARG A 48 -1.69 1.35 20.72
N LEU A 49 -2.48 0.80 21.65
CA LEU A 49 -2.08 -0.40 22.39
C LEU A 49 -1.90 -1.60 21.45
N LEU A 50 -2.86 -1.81 20.54
CA LEU A 50 -2.78 -2.87 19.53
C LEU A 50 -1.59 -2.70 18.57
N LYS A 51 -1.36 -1.46 18.09
CA LYS A 51 -0.19 -1.11 17.25
C LYS A 51 1.12 -1.43 17.96
N ASN A 52 1.26 -1.03 19.23
CA ASN A 52 2.45 -1.27 20.03
C ASN A 52 2.67 -2.76 20.35
N ALA A 53 1.58 -3.54 20.47
CA ALA A 53 1.63 -4.98 20.65
C ALA A 53 1.95 -5.76 19.35
N GLY A 54 2.06 -5.07 18.21
CA GLY A 54 2.28 -5.71 16.91
C GLY A 54 1.05 -6.43 16.36
N CYS A 55 -0.15 -6.14 16.89
CA CYS A 55 -1.39 -6.70 16.37
C CYS A 55 -1.69 -6.08 15.01
N LEU A 56 -1.78 -6.92 13.97
CA LEU A 56 -2.23 -6.47 12.66
C LEU A 56 -3.76 -6.34 12.66
N PRO A 57 -4.31 -5.27 12.09
CA PRO A 57 -5.72 -5.22 11.72
C PRO A 57 -6.10 -6.45 10.87
N PRO A 58 -7.33 -6.98 11.01
CA PRO A 58 -7.74 -8.21 10.33
C PRO A 58 -7.62 -8.11 8.80
N GLU A 59 -7.76 -6.91 8.24
CA GLU A 59 -7.55 -6.63 6.82
C GLU A 59 -6.10 -6.86 6.38
N LEU A 60 -5.15 -6.46 7.24
CA LEU A 60 -3.73 -6.64 6.97
C LEU A 60 -3.27 -8.08 7.24
N GLU A 61 -3.89 -8.77 8.18
CA GLU A 61 -3.67 -10.22 8.38
C GLU A 61 -4.06 -11.01 7.13
N GLN A 62 -5.27 -10.77 6.61
CA GLN A 62 -5.74 -11.41 5.38
C GLN A 62 -4.83 -11.11 4.19
N ARG A 63 -4.33 -9.87 4.09
CA ARG A 63 -3.36 -9.50 3.05
C ARG A 63 -2.06 -10.27 3.18
N ARG A 64 -1.52 -10.40 4.39
CA ARG A 64 -0.29 -11.18 4.65
C ARG A 64 -0.48 -12.64 4.26
N ASP A 65 -1.60 -13.24 4.67
CA ASP A 65 -1.90 -14.63 4.36
C ASP A 65 -2.04 -14.85 2.84
N ALA A 66 -2.61 -13.89 2.12
CA ALA A 66 -2.73 -13.95 0.66
C ALA A 66 -1.36 -13.91 -0.04
N ILE A 67 -0.44 -13.07 0.44
CA ILE A 67 0.95 -13.02 -0.06
C ILE A 67 1.65 -14.35 0.22
N GLN A 68 1.48 -14.91 1.42
CA GLN A 68 2.10 -16.18 1.78
C GLN A 68 1.60 -17.34 0.90
N LEU A 69 0.30 -17.39 0.58
CA LEU A 69 -0.27 -18.36 -0.35
C LEU A 69 0.29 -18.18 -1.77
N LEU A 70 0.50 -16.94 -2.22
CA LEU A 70 1.11 -16.65 -3.50
C LEU A 70 2.58 -17.13 -3.55
N ASP A 71 3.35 -16.90 -2.50
CA ASP A 71 4.74 -17.38 -2.39
C ASP A 71 4.80 -18.91 -2.42
N ILE A 72 3.87 -19.57 -1.74
CA ILE A 72 3.74 -21.03 -1.78
C ILE A 72 3.45 -21.49 -3.22
N LEU A 73 2.50 -20.86 -3.93
CA LEU A 73 2.21 -21.20 -5.33
C LEU A 73 3.44 -21.01 -6.23
N ASN A 74 4.19 -19.93 -6.04
CA ASN A 74 5.43 -19.67 -6.81
C ASN A 74 6.52 -20.71 -6.54
N SER A 75 6.52 -21.33 -5.35
CA SER A 75 7.50 -22.36 -4.98
C SER A 75 7.11 -23.79 -5.39
N ILE A 76 5.84 -24.03 -5.73
CA ILE A 76 5.29 -25.36 -6.05
C ILE A 76 5.10 -25.49 -7.57
N ARG A 77 5.36 -26.68 -8.11
CA ARG A 77 5.07 -26.99 -9.52
C ARG A 77 3.58 -27.21 -9.73
N GLU A 78 3.05 -26.75 -10.86
CA GLU A 78 1.62 -26.82 -11.20
C GLU A 78 1.04 -28.25 -11.18
N ASP A 79 1.87 -29.27 -11.44
CA ASP A 79 1.47 -30.68 -11.46
C ASP A 79 1.23 -31.29 -10.06
N ASP A 80 1.54 -30.57 -8.98
CA ASP A 80 1.32 -31.05 -7.61
C ASP A 80 -0.16 -30.83 -7.23
N PRO A 81 -0.88 -31.85 -6.71
CA PRO A 81 -2.24 -31.69 -6.23
C PRO A 81 -2.41 -30.58 -5.16
N ARG A 82 -1.33 -30.22 -4.45
CA ARG A 82 -1.32 -29.10 -3.50
C ARG A 82 -1.47 -27.74 -4.20
N TYR A 83 -1.03 -27.60 -5.44
CA TYR A 83 -1.16 -26.36 -6.21
C TYR A 83 -2.63 -25.95 -6.36
N HIS A 84 -3.49 -26.88 -6.76
CA HIS A 84 -4.93 -26.64 -6.89
C HIS A 84 -5.60 -26.28 -5.56
N GLN A 85 -5.15 -26.87 -4.45
CA GLN A 85 -5.71 -26.57 -3.13
C GLN A 85 -5.35 -25.15 -2.68
N VAL A 86 -4.06 -24.79 -2.77
CA VAL A 86 -3.56 -23.45 -2.39
C VAL A 86 -4.15 -22.38 -3.31
N SER A 87 -4.27 -22.65 -4.61
CA SER A 87 -4.91 -21.75 -5.58
C SER A 87 -6.38 -21.46 -5.21
N ARG A 88 -7.15 -22.48 -4.84
CA ARG A 88 -8.55 -22.31 -4.39
C ARG A 88 -8.65 -21.48 -3.10
N GLN A 89 -7.73 -21.70 -2.16
CA GLN A 89 -7.67 -20.91 -0.92
C GLN A 89 -7.38 -19.44 -1.22
N LEU A 90 -6.43 -19.17 -2.12
CA LEU A 90 -6.08 -17.83 -2.55
C LEU A 90 -7.28 -17.12 -3.21
N SER A 91 -8.00 -17.78 -4.13
CA SER A 91 -9.18 -17.19 -4.77
C SER A 91 -10.31 -16.86 -3.78
N LEU A 92 -10.50 -17.71 -2.76
CA LEU A 92 -11.50 -17.45 -1.71
C LEU A 92 -11.11 -16.23 -0.86
N LEU A 93 -9.83 -16.12 -0.52
CA LEU A 93 -9.30 -14.99 0.23
C LEU A 93 -9.36 -13.69 -0.57
N GLU A 94 -9.03 -13.75 -1.86
CA GLU A 94 -9.18 -12.62 -2.79
C GLU A 94 -10.63 -12.14 -2.86
N LEU A 95 -11.60 -13.05 -2.94
CA LEU A 95 -13.02 -12.70 -2.93
C LEU A 95 -13.43 -11.99 -1.63
N LYS A 96 -12.97 -12.46 -0.47
CA LYS A 96 -13.24 -11.83 0.83
C LYS A 96 -12.67 -10.41 0.90
N LEU A 97 -11.44 -10.22 0.43
CA LEU A 97 -10.80 -8.90 0.39
C LEU A 97 -11.58 -7.93 -0.50
N ARG A 98 -12.05 -8.38 -1.68
CA ARG A 98 -12.88 -7.58 -2.58
C ARG A 98 -14.23 -7.20 -1.94
N GLN A 99 -14.87 -8.13 -1.23
CA GLN A 99 -16.13 -7.85 -0.50
C GLN A 99 -15.94 -6.84 0.62
N ALA A 100 -14.77 -6.82 1.28
CA ALA A 100 -14.39 -5.83 2.28
C ALA A 100 -14.00 -4.46 1.68
N GLY A 101 -14.01 -4.31 0.34
CA GLY A 101 -13.62 -3.08 -0.34
C GLY A 101 -12.10 -2.86 -0.42
N LEU A 102 -11.29 -3.89 -0.17
CA LEU A 102 -9.83 -3.82 -0.20
C LEU A 102 -9.31 -4.11 -1.62
N SER A 103 -8.27 -3.39 -2.06
CA SER A 103 -7.61 -3.66 -3.34
C SER A 103 -6.88 -5.01 -3.30
N THR A 104 -7.01 -5.77 -4.38
CA THR A 104 -6.35 -7.08 -4.59
C THR A 104 -5.23 -7.00 -5.63
N ASP A 105 -4.89 -5.79 -6.10
CA ASP A 105 -3.90 -5.56 -7.15
C ASP A 105 -2.50 -6.04 -6.75
N PHE A 106 -2.24 -6.14 -5.44
CA PHE A 106 -0.98 -6.64 -4.90
C PHE A 106 -0.72 -8.13 -5.22
N LEU A 107 -1.74 -8.91 -5.55
CA LEU A 107 -1.59 -10.33 -5.90
C LEU A 107 -1.15 -10.54 -7.34
N HIS A 108 -1.47 -9.60 -8.24
CA HIS A 108 -1.34 -9.81 -9.68
C HIS A 108 -0.03 -9.24 -10.25
N GLY A 109 0.85 -8.68 -9.41
CA GLY A 109 2.20 -8.27 -9.82
C GLY A 109 2.28 -7.15 -10.86
N GLY A 110 1.16 -6.61 -11.34
CA GLY A 110 1.13 -5.65 -12.45
C GLY A 110 1.88 -4.33 -12.19
N TYR A 111 2.24 -4.04 -10.93
CA TYR A 111 3.13 -2.93 -10.59
C TYR A 111 4.61 -3.25 -10.91
N ALA A 112 5.05 -4.49 -10.66
CA ALA A 112 6.43 -4.90 -10.89
C ALA A 112 6.80 -4.85 -12.37
N GLU A 113 5.91 -5.32 -13.27
CA GLU A 113 6.13 -5.24 -14.72
C GLU A 113 6.23 -3.79 -15.22
N LYS A 114 5.32 -2.91 -14.76
CA LYS A 114 5.37 -1.48 -15.09
C LYS A 114 6.63 -0.80 -14.57
N LEU A 115 7.14 -1.24 -13.42
CA LEU A 115 8.35 -0.71 -12.80
C LEU A 115 9.61 -1.21 -13.52
N LEU A 116 9.66 -2.48 -13.90
CA LEU A 116 10.75 -3.04 -14.73
C LEU A 116 10.81 -2.37 -16.11
N HIS A 117 9.67 -2.10 -16.74
CA HIS A 117 9.61 -1.36 -18.00
C HIS A 117 10.16 0.06 -17.85
N LYS A 118 9.82 0.76 -16.75
CA LYS A 118 10.37 2.10 -16.46
C LYS A 118 11.87 2.10 -16.14
N ILE A 119 12.39 1.03 -15.54
CA ILE A 119 13.83 0.92 -15.21
C ILE A 119 14.64 0.59 -16.45
N ASN A 120 14.13 -0.27 -17.35
CA ASN A 120 14.83 -0.68 -18.56
C ASN A 120 14.74 0.34 -19.71
N ASP A 121 13.80 1.28 -19.65
CA ASP A 121 13.66 2.37 -20.63
C ASP A 121 14.54 3.62 -20.33
N ASN A 122 15.41 3.55 -19.32
CA ASN A 122 16.41 4.58 -18.98
C ASN A 122 17.83 4.08 -19.26
#